data_AF-A0A847CU96-F1
#
_entry.id   AF-A0A847CU96-F1
#
_cell.length_a   1.000
_cell.length_b   1.000
_cell.length_c   1.000
_cell.angle_alpha   90.00
_cell.angle_beta   90.00
_cell.angle_gamma   90.00
#
_symmetry.space_group_name_H-M   'P 1'
#
loop_
_entity.id
_entity.type
_entity.pdbx_description
1 polymer ?
#
loop_
_entity_poly.entity_id
_entity_poly.type
_entity_poly.pdbx_seq_one_letter_code
_entity_poly.pdbx_strand_id
1 'polypeptide(L)'
;MTVAATTAAVAVAATPIPLPDAHILVPIEVKLINSIAKTYGIEKNDDSNPFFQTFVEMGTVGIAAKAAINGMKLIPGINIGATLVNAIVAGVIVASLGEGAIFIFEQIHLGKKTTADINWLNEFMESKQIPQIVNMIEEITKKIDSKTEAKDIP
;
A
#
# COMPACT_ATOMS: atom_id res chain seq x y z
N MET A 1 -1.75 -8.76 -14.72
CA MET A 1 -0.35 -8.47 -14.33
C MET A 1 -0.25 -8.21 -12.82
N THR A 2 -0.73 -9.16 -12.01
CA THR A 2 -0.98 -8.96 -10.56
C THR A 2 0.13 -9.55 -9.68
N VAL A 3 1.02 -10.36 -10.27
CA VAL A 3 1.98 -11.21 -9.54
C VAL A 3 3.00 -10.40 -8.73
N ALA A 4 3.47 -9.26 -9.23
CA ALA A 4 4.50 -8.46 -8.55
C ALA A 4 3.96 -7.77 -7.27
N ALA A 5 2.77 -7.16 -7.35
CA ALA A 5 2.12 -6.54 -6.19
C ALA A 5 1.74 -7.59 -5.14
N THR A 6 1.26 -8.76 -5.57
CA THR A 6 0.96 -9.87 -4.65
C THR A 6 2.22 -10.41 -3.97
N THR A 7 3.34 -10.51 -4.67
CA THR A 7 4.59 -11.04 -4.09
C THR A 7 5.20 -10.10 -3.04
N ALA A 8 5.18 -8.78 -3.29
CA ALA A 8 5.64 -7.79 -2.33
C ALA A 8 4.72 -7.70 -1.09
N ALA A 9 3.40 -7.76 -1.29
CA ALA A 9 2.44 -7.80 -0.19
C ALA A 9 2.61 -9.05 0.69
N VAL A 10 2.89 -10.21 0.09
CA VAL A 10 3.17 -11.47 0.81
C VAL A 10 4.46 -11.37 1.62
N ALA A 11 5.52 -10.78 1.07
CA ALA A 11 6.79 -10.61 1.78
C ALA A 11 6.64 -9.71 3.02
N VAL A 12 5.88 -8.62 2.90
CA VAL A 12 5.59 -7.68 4.01
C VAL A 12 4.74 -8.33 5.08
N ALA A 13 3.76 -9.16 4.70
CA ALA A 13 2.93 -9.90 5.65
C ALA A 13 3.71 -10.97 6.44
N ALA A 14 4.84 -11.46 5.90
CA ALA A 14 5.68 -12.46 6.55
C ALA A 14 6.71 -11.87 7.53
N THR A 15 6.98 -10.56 7.44
CA THR A 15 7.93 -9.86 8.31
C THR A 15 7.18 -9.00 9.33
N PRO A 16 7.39 -9.18 10.64
CA PRO A 16 6.88 -8.24 11.62
C PRO A 16 7.53 -6.87 11.41
N ILE A 17 6.82 -5.94 10.76
CA ILE A 17 7.31 -4.58 10.53
C ILE A 17 6.87 -3.70 11.70
N PRO A 18 7.80 -3.13 12.48
CA PRO A 18 7.47 -2.07 13.41
C PRO A 18 7.10 -0.82 12.60
N LEU A 19 5.80 -0.56 12.46
CA LEU A 19 5.26 0.63 11.81
C LEU A 19 5.55 2.00 12.44
N PRO A 20 6.00 2.15 13.71
CA PRO A 20 6.33 3.47 14.26
C PRO A 20 7.29 4.28 13.38
N ASP A 21 8.11 3.60 12.58
CA ASP A 21 9.00 4.20 11.59
C ASP A 21 8.58 3.81 10.17
N ALA A 22 7.55 4.46 9.61
CA ALA A 22 7.07 4.22 8.24
C ALA A 22 8.19 4.28 7.17
N HIS A 23 9.31 4.95 7.46
CA HIS A 23 10.53 4.96 6.65
C HIS A 23 11.11 3.57 6.35
N ILE A 24 10.85 2.57 7.18
CA ILE A 24 11.28 1.18 6.91
C ILE A 24 10.60 0.60 5.66
N LEU A 25 9.46 1.15 5.26
CA LEU A 25 8.73 0.72 4.06
C LEU A 25 9.33 1.30 2.78
N VAL A 26 10.07 2.41 2.84
CA VAL A 26 10.62 3.11 1.66
C VAL A 26 11.33 2.15 0.69
N PRO A 27 12.25 1.25 1.12
CA PRO A 27 12.92 0.35 0.18
C PRO A 27 11.96 -0.65 -0.49
N ILE A 28 10.89 -1.03 0.20
CA ILE A 28 9.86 -1.94 -0.31
C ILE A 28 9.00 -1.20 -1.35
N GLU A 29 8.57 0.02 -1.02
CA GLU A 29 7.78 0.88 -1.89
C GLU A 29 8.53 1.22 -3.18
N VAL A 30 9.80 1.63 -3.09
CA VAL A 30 10.67 1.89 -4.24
C VAL A 30 10.79 0.66 -5.13
N LYS A 31 11.04 -0.52 -4.56
CA LYS A 31 11.13 -1.77 -5.33
C LYS A 31 9.82 -2.11 -6.00
N LEU A 32 8.69 -1.97 -5.30
CA LEU A 32 7.35 -2.25 -5.81
C LEU A 32 7.02 -1.34 -6.99
N ILE A 33 7.13 -0.02 -6.81
CA ILE A 33 6.83 0.98 -7.83
C ILE A 33 7.71 0.77 -9.06
N ASN A 34 9.03 0.62 -8.87
CA ASN A 34 9.94 0.39 -9.99
C ASN A 34 9.67 -0.94 -10.72
N SER A 35 9.35 -2.00 -9.98
CA SER A 35 9.01 -3.29 -10.57
C SER A 35 7.77 -3.20 -11.45
N ILE A 36 6.73 -2.49 -11.00
CA ILE A 36 5.49 -2.32 -11.78
C ILE A 36 5.74 -1.37 -12.96
N ALA A 37 6.45 -0.26 -12.76
CA ALA A 37 6.82 0.65 -13.86
C ALA A 37 7.54 -0.09 -15.00
N LYS A 38 8.50 -0.95 -14.66
CA LYS A 38 9.23 -1.76 -15.62
C LYS A 38 8.31 -2.69 -16.43
N THR A 39 7.27 -3.24 -15.80
CA THR A 39 6.30 -4.09 -16.51
C THR A 39 5.44 -3.33 -17.51
N TYR A 40 5.27 -2.02 -17.34
CA TYR A 40 4.59 -1.13 -18.28
C TYR A 40 5.56 -0.45 -19.28
N GLY A 41 6.85 -0.78 -19.24
CA GLY A 41 7.86 -0.16 -20.10
C GLY A 41 8.18 1.30 -19.72
N ILE A 42 7.89 1.71 -18.48
CA ILE A 42 8.16 3.06 -17.98
C ILE A 42 9.53 3.04 -17.30
N GLU A 43 10.49 3.71 -17.91
CA GLU A 43 11.86 3.78 -17.41
C GLU A 43 12.08 4.97 -16.46
N LYS A 44 12.93 4.73 -15.47
CA LYS A 44 13.38 5.77 -14.55
C LYS A 44 14.60 6.48 -15.15
N ASN A 45 14.45 7.76 -15.42
CA ASN A 45 15.51 8.65 -15.89
C ASN A 45 15.40 10.00 -15.15
N ASP A 46 16.24 10.97 -15.49
CA ASP A 46 16.27 12.26 -14.80
C ASP A 46 14.92 13.01 -14.90
N ASP A 47 14.22 12.90 -16.03
CA ASP A 47 12.93 13.54 -16.26
C ASP A 47 11.78 12.88 -15.49
N SER A 48 11.80 11.54 -15.35
CA SER A 48 10.77 10.81 -14.62
C SER A 48 11.08 10.68 -13.13
N ASN A 49 12.31 10.89 -12.69
CA ASN A 49 12.71 10.71 -11.29
C ASN A 49 11.86 11.51 -10.28
N PRO A 50 11.48 12.78 -10.52
CA PRO A 50 10.59 13.52 -9.63
C PRO A 50 9.25 12.82 -9.41
N PHE A 51 8.67 12.24 -10.47
CA PHE A 51 7.43 11.47 -10.37
C PHE A 51 7.55 10.28 -9.42
N PHE A 52 8.63 9.49 -9.59
CA PHE A 52 8.88 8.33 -8.73
C PHE A 52 9.15 8.74 -7.28
N GLN A 53 9.85 9.86 -7.05
CA GLN A 53 10.08 10.39 -5.70
C GLN A 53 8.77 10.80 -5.03
N THR A 54 7.95 11.62 -5.71
CA THR A 54 6.64 12.00 -5.19
C THR A 54 5.78 10.77 -4.92
N PHE A 55 5.76 9.79 -5.82
CA PHE A 55 4.96 8.59 -5.63
C PHE A 55 5.37 7.82 -4.35
N VAL A 56 6.68 7.65 -4.12
CA VAL A 56 7.21 7.02 -2.91
C VAL A 56 6.87 7.87 -1.66
N GLU A 57 7.10 9.18 -1.70
CA GLU A 57 6.81 10.08 -0.57
C GLU A 57 5.35 10.02 -0.13
N MET A 58 4.42 10.00 -1.09
CA MET A 58 3.00 9.85 -0.83
C MET A 58 2.64 8.49 -0.22
N GLY A 59 3.30 7.42 -0.66
CA GLY A 59 3.16 6.08 -0.08
C GLY A 59 3.65 6.04 1.37
N THR A 60 4.89 6.46 1.58
CA THR A 60 5.59 6.34 2.88
C THR A 60 4.92 7.18 3.96
N VAL A 61 4.62 8.45 3.69
CA VAL A 61 4.14 9.37 4.73
C VAL A 61 2.62 9.49 4.71
N GLY A 62 2.04 9.64 3.52
CA GLY A 62 0.61 9.88 3.35
C GLY A 62 -0.25 8.66 3.65
N ILE A 63 -0.01 7.55 2.94
CA ILE A 63 -0.78 6.30 3.11
C ILE A 63 -0.54 5.71 4.49
N ALA A 64 0.72 5.65 4.95
CA ALA A 64 1.04 5.05 6.23
C ALA A 64 0.35 5.76 7.41
N ALA A 65 0.38 7.10 7.45
CA ALA A 65 -0.30 7.86 8.49
C ALA A 65 -1.82 7.60 8.49
N LYS A 66 -2.43 7.58 7.31
CA LYS A 66 -3.88 7.31 7.16
C LYS A 66 -4.23 5.88 7.56
N ALA A 67 -3.42 4.90 7.16
CA ALA A 67 -3.65 3.50 7.49
C ALA A 67 -3.47 3.24 8.99
N ALA A 68 -2.49 3.87 9.64
CA ALA A 68 -2.30 3.78 11.09
C ALA A 68 -3.49 4.40 11.86
N ILE A 69 -3.92 5.61 11.50
CA ILE A 69 -5.07 6.29 12.13
C ILE A 69 -6.34 5.45 12.00
N ASN A 70 -6.64 4.96 10.80
CA ASN A 70 -7.86 4.19 10.55
C ASN A 70 -7.78 2.77 11.13
N GLY A 71 -6.60 2.13 11.08
CA GLY A 71 -6.35 0.84 11.73
C GLY A 71 -6.64 0.90 13.22
N MET A 72 -6.10 1.90 13.93
CA MET A 72 -6.39 2.08 15.36
C MET A 72 -7.86 2.32 15.65
N LYS A 73 -8.57 3.07 14.80
CA LYS A 73 -10.00 3.38 14.98
C LYS A 73 -10.92 2.19 14.75
N LEU A 74 -10.55 1.29 13.83
CA LEU A 74 -11.38 0.16 13.39
C LEU A 74 -11.13 -1.13 14.16
N ILE A 75 -10.22 -1.09 15.15
CA ILE A 75 -9.97 -2.18 16.10
C ILE A 75 -10.46 -1.77 17.52
N PRO A 76 -11.70 -1.32 17.73
CA PRO A 76 -12.24 -1.21 19.08
C PRO A 76 -12.68 -2.60 19.56
N GLY A 77 -12.09 -3.10 20.64
CA GLY A 77 -12.58 -4.28 21.36
C GLY A 77 -12.04 -5.65 20.94
N ILE A 78 -11.23 -5.74 19.87
CA ILE A 78 -10.51 -6.98 19.54
C ILE A 78 -9.15 -6.95 20.26
N ASN A 79 -8.88 -7.93 21.13
CA ASN A 79 -7.60 -8.09 21.82
C ASN A 79 -6.49 -8.63 20.88
N ILE A 80 -6.30 -8.00 19.72
CA ILE A 80 -5.23 -8.33 18.79
C ILE A 80 -3.94 -7.61 19.21
N GLY A 81 -2.88 -8.38 19.42
CA GLY A 81 -1.59 -7.84 19.84
C GLY A 81 -1.05 -6.81 18.83
N ALA A 82 -0.29 -5.83 19.32
CA ALA A 82 0.27 -4.73 18.53
C ALA A 82 1.03 -5.20 17.28
N THR A 83 1.68 -6.37 17.34
CA THR A 83 2.38 -6.99 16.21
C THR A 83 1.45 -7.31 15.04
N LEU A 84 0.25 -7.84 15.33
CA LEU A 84 -0.72 -8.17 14.29
C LEU A 84 -1.33 -6.91 13.68
N VAL A 85 -1.64 -5.90 14.50
CA VAL A 85 -2.11 -4.59 14.01
C VAL A 85 -1.08 -3.97 13.06
N ASN A 86 0.20 -4.01 13.43
CA ASN A 86 1.27 -3.50 12.58
C ASN A 86 1.39 -4.28 11.26
N ALA A 87 1.26 -5.60 11.28
CA ALA A 87 1.28 -6.41 10.07
C ALA A 87 0.09 -6.11 9.14
N ILE A 88 -1.12 -5.92 9.69
CA ILE A 88 -2.31 -5.54 8.91
C ILE A 88 -2.07 -4.21 8.22
N VAL A 89 -1.68 -3.19 8.99
CA VAL A 89 -1.49 -1.85 8.44
C VAL A 89 -0.35 -1.84 7.38
N ALA A 90 0.76 -2.54 7.63
CA ALA A 90 1.83 -2.70 6.64
C ALA A 90 1.35 -3.39 5.35
N GLY A 91 0.57 -4.47 5.47
CA GLY A 91 -0.02 -5.18 4.33
C GLY A 91 -0.96 -4.30 3.51
N VAL A 92 -1.79 -3.49 4.17
CA VAL A 92 -2.72 -2.56 3.51
C VAL A 92 -1.98 -1.46 2.77
N ILE A 93 -0.90 -0.89 3.34
CA ILE A 93 -0.08 0.13 2.68
C ILE A 93 0.47 -0.42 1.37
N VAL A 94 1.10 -1.60 1.42
CA VAL A 94 1.76 -2.22 0.25
C VAL A 94 0.74 -2.63 -0.81
N ALA A 95 -0.41 -3.19 -0.42
CA ALA A 95 -1.47 -3.54 -1.34
C ALA A 95 -2.07 -2.30 -2.02
N SER A 96 -2.40 -1.26 -1.25
CA SER A 96 -2.96 -0.01 -1.78
C SER A 96 -1.98 0.70 -2.73
N LEU A 97 -0.70 0.71 -2.39
CA LEU A 97 0.33 1.28 -3.23
C LEU A 97 0.52 0.48 -4.53
N GLY A 98 0.49 -0.85 -4.45
CA GLY A 98 0.59 -1.74 -5.61
C GLY A 98 -0.56 -1.56 -6.59
N GLU A 99 -1.81 -1.52 -6.11
CA GLU A 99 -2.98 -1.24 -6.93
C GLU A 99 -2.93 0.16 -7.55
N GLY A 100 -2.56 1.17 -6.75
CA GLY A 100 -2.36 2.53 -7.23
C GLY A 100 -1.32 2.60 -8.35
N ALA A 101 -0.18 1.93 -8.17
CA ALA A 101 0.91 1.89 -9.15
C ALA A 101 0.48 1.22 -10.45
N ILE A 102 -0.25 0.10 -10.39
CA ILE A 102 -0.81 -0.56 -11.57
C ILE A 102 -1.68 0.41 -12.36
N PHE A 103 -2.64 1.06 -11.71
CA PHE A 103 -3.55 2.00 -12.37
C PHE A 103 -2.79 3.20 -12.96
N ILE A 104 -1.89 3.80 -12.18
CA ILE A 104 -1.13 4.98 -12.59
C ILE A 104 -0.29 4.66 -13.84
N PHE A 105 0.47 3.57 -13.80
CA PHE A 105 1.34 3.17 -14.89
C PHE A 105 0.57 2.67 -16.10
N GLU A 106 -0.61 2.08 -15.92
CA GLU A 106 -1.52 1.79 -17.02
C GLU A 106 -1.96 3.08 -17.73
N GLN A 107 -2.35 4.14 -17.01
CA GLN A 107 -2.74 5.41 -17.65
C GLN A 107 -1.58 6.05 -18.42
N ILE A 108 -0.36 5.95 -17.90
CA ILE A 108 0.84 6.44 -18.59
C ILE A 108 1.13 5.59 -19.83
N HIS A 109 1.07 4.26 -19.71
CA HIS A 109 1.28 3.34 -20.82
C HIS A 109 0.27 3.53 -21.95
N LEU A 110 -0.99 3.84 -21.61
CA LEU A 110 -2.04 4.17 -22.57
C LEU A 110 -1.91 5.58 -23.19
N GLY A 111 -0.90 6.36 -22.80
CA GLY A 111 -0.67 7.72 -23.29
C GLY A 111 -1.67 8.77 -22.80
N LYS A 112 -2.49 8.44 -21.79
CA LYS A 112 -3.49 9.36 -21.21
C LYS A 112 -2.88 10.32 -20.19
N LYS A 113 -1.74 9.93 -19.62
CA LYS A 113 -0.94 10.64 -18.62
C LYS A 113 0.54 10.44 -18.91
N THR A 114 1.37 11.20 -18.22
CA THR A 114 2.83 11.16 -18.33
C THR A 114 3.46 11.27 -16.95
N THR A 115 4.75 10.98 -16.85
CA THR A 115 5.51 11.20 -15.62
C THR A 115 5.67 12.69 -15.27
N ALA A 116 5.30 13.62 -16.16
CA ALA A 116 5.24 15.04 -15.83
C ALA A 116 3.95 15.41 -15.05
N ASP A 117 2.92 14.56 -15.06
CA ASP A 117 1.61 14.84 -14.45
C ASP A 117 1.59 14.60 -12.93
N ILE A 118 2.52 15.22 -12.20
CA ILE A 118 2.70 15.04 -10.74
C ILE A 118 1.48 15.52 -9.95
N ASN A 119 0.83 16.61 -10.38
CA ASN A 119 -0.40 17.08 -9.71
C ASN A 119 -1.52 16.05 -9.78
N TRP A 120 -1.66 15.37 -10.93
CA TRP A 120 -2.65 14.31 -11.08
C TRP A 120 -2.31 13.09 -10.22
N LEU A 121 -1.03 12.73 -10.12
CA LEU A 121 -0.56 11.70 -9.18
C LEU A 121 -0.99 12.07 -7.75
N ASN A 122 -0.76 13.30 -7.33
CA ASN A 122 -1.16 13.78 -6.00
C ASN A 122 -2.67 13.63 -5.77
N GLU A 123 -3.48 14.16 -6.68
CA GLU A 123 -4.94 14.08 -6.60
C GLU A 123 -5.47 12.64 -6.57
N PHE A 124 -4.88 11.75 -7.38
CA PHE A 124 -5.27 10.34 -7.40
C PHE A 124 -4.98 9.65 -6.07
N MET A 125 -3.76 9.81 -5.57
CA MET A 125 -3.32 9.21 -4.30
C MET A 125 -4.13 9.74 -3.12
N GLU A 126 -4.49 11.02 -3.12
CA GLU A 126 -5.33 11.60 -2.07
C GLU A 126 -6.78 11.13 -2.12
N SER A 127 -7.40 11.09 -3.31
CA SER A 127 -8.83 10.85 -3.47
C SER A 127 -9.25 9.37 -3.40
N LYS A 128 -8.42 8.46 -3.91
CA LYS A 128 -8.76 7.02 -4.03
C LYS A 128 -8.31 6.19 -2.85
N GLN A 129 -7.20 6.55 -2.21
CA GLN A 129 -6.56 5.64 -1.27
C GLN A 129 -7.21 5.65 0.12
N ILE A 130 -7.80 6.75 0.59
CA ILE A 130 -8.44 6.75 1.93
C ILE A 130 -9.57 5.72 2.01
N PRO A 131 -10.56 5.73 1.08
CA PRO A 131 -11.65 4.75 1.14
C PRO A 131 -11.15 3.31 0.93
N GLN A 132 -10.16 3.11 0.03
CA GLN A 132 -9.59 1.79 -0.20
C GLN A 132 -8.88 1.22 1.04
N ILE A 133 -8.08 2.04 1.73
CA ILE A 133 -7.38 1.66 2.96
C ILE A 133 -8.38 1.25 4.05
N VAL A 134 -9.42 2.06 4.26
CA VAL A 134 -10.47 1.78 5.26
C VAL A 134 -11.15 0.46 4.96
N ASN A 135 -11.62 0.27 3.73
CA ASN A 135 -12.29 -0.95 3.32
C ASN A 135 -11.39 -2.19 3.47
N MET A 136 -10.11 -2.08 3.10
CA MET A 136 -9.18 -3.20 3.20
C MET A 136 -8.88 -3.57 4.66
N ILE A 137 -8.75 -2.58 5.55
CA ILE A 137 -8.61 -2.80 6.99
C ILE A 137 -9.86 -3.49 7.54
N GLU A 138 -11.06 -3.01 7.22
CA GLU A 138 -12.31 -3.63 7.67
C GLU A 138 -12.44 -5.10 7.21
N GLU A 139 -12.13 -5.37 5.94
CA GLU A 139 -12.17 -6.71 5.37
C GLU A 139 -11.16 -7.65 6.04
N ILE A 140 -9.93 -7.18 6.31
CA ILE A 140 -8.92 -7.97 7.01
C ILE A 140 -9.35 -8.21 8.46
N THR A 141 -9.86 -7.19 9.16
CA THR A 141 -10.35 -7.32 10.54
C THR A 141 -11.50 -8.31 10.64
N LYS A 142 -12.51 -8.24 9.76
CA LYS A 142 -13.62 -9.22 9.70
C LYS A 142 -13.13 -10.65 9.46
N LYS A 143 -12.11 -10.83 8.61
CA LYS A 143 -11.50 -12.14 8.35
C LYS A 143 -10.72 -12.69 9.54
N ILE A 144 -10.15 -11.82 10.36
CA ILE A 144 -9.45 -12.21 11.59
C ILE A 144 -10.46 -12.61 12.67
N ASP A 145 -11.54 -11.83 12.82
CA ASP A 145 -12.63 -12.11 13.76
C ASP A 145 -13.27 -13.48 13.47
N SER A 146 -13.69 -13.70 12.22
CA SER A 146 -14.29 -14.97 11.78
C SER A 146 -13.34 -16.18 11.79
N LYS A 147 -12.01 -15.97 11.74
CA LYS A 147 -11.01 -17.06 11.92
C LYS A 147 -10.67 -17.34 13.37
N THR A 148 -10.97 -16.41 14.29
CA THR A 148 -10.74 -16.62 15.73
C THR A 148 -11.81 -17.55 16.30
N GLU A 149 -13.05 -17.51 15.79
CA GLU A 149 -14.12 -18.48 16.14
C GLU A 149 -13.87 -19.91 15.61
N ALA A 150 -13.05 -20.08 14.57
CA ALA A 150 -12.78 -21.40 13.97
C ALA A 150 -11.71 -22.23 14.71
N LYS A 151 -11.17 -21.73 15.83
CA LYS A 151 -10.18 -22.45 16.66
C LYS A 151 -10.72 -22.97 17.99
N ASP A 152 -11.97 -22.67 18.33
CA ASP A 152 -12.68 -23.28 19.46
C ASP A 152 -13.70 -24.29 18.93
N ILE A 153 -13.20 -25.41 18.39
CA ILE A 153 -13.97 -26.66 18.35
C ILE A 153 -13.19 -27.66 19.21
N PRO A 154 -13.75 -28.12 20.35
CA PRO A 154 -13.07 -29.00 21.30
C PRO A 154 -12.69 -30.36 20.72
#